data_AF-A0A2A5D7B9-F1
#
_entry.id   AF-A0A2A5D7B9-F1
#
_cell.length_a   1.000
_cell.length_b   1.000
_cell.length_c   1.000
_cell.angle_alpha   90.00
_cell.angle_beta   90.00
_cell.angle_gamma   90.00
#
_symmetry.space_group_name_H-M   'P 1'
#
loop_
_entity.id
_entity.type
_entity.pdbx_description
1 polymer ?
#
loop_
_entity_poly.entity_id
_entity_poly.type
_entity_poly.pdbx_seq_one_letter_code
_entity_poly.pdbx_strand_id
1 'polypeptide(L)'
;MESGALSEKSFPAFSEKVVPLLHITTHIEGRPNDDLLAQMGGRGFPSLRFIDADGNVLGEPSGHSVAEFESTLVAIVNIQELEQRIDAGEEDLEDDLFLAKLRMGVIPFVFAKAKVASLKNLSEEQQAEVAQLIINLEVTSLLGGRKTTEGFQYATQRFLEMMRVETMPIGDVLGDFWYHLHQHAEKQEDIALFAKSLQGMKDVYGVDEGTSGFFDRQDALLKAMRNQAKAAD
;
A
#
# COMPACT_ATOMS: atom_id res chain seq x y z
N MET A 1 13.42 24.84 -2.93
CA MET A 1 12.04 25.19 -2.52
C MET A 1 11.25 23.91 -2.60
N GLU A 2 10.52 23.57 -1.54
CA GLU A 2 9.69 22.38 -1.49
C GLU A 2 8.61 22.47 -2.59
N SER A 3 8.26 21.35 -3.23
CA SER A 3 7.33 21.28 -4.37
C SER A 3 6.17 20.32 -4.10
N GLY A 4 5.89 20.03 -2.82
CA GLY A 4 4.85 19.11 -2.38
C GLY A 4 3.61 19.85 -1.84
N ALA A 5 2.70 19.10 -1.21
CA ALA A 5 1.44 19.63 -0.70
C ALA A 5 1.59 20.88 0.17
N LEU A 6 2.68 21.04 0.92
CA LEU A 6 2.88 22.21 1.79
C LEU A 6 3.04 23.52 1.02
N SER A 7 3.44 23.44 -0.26
CA SER A 7 3.58 24.59 -1.16
C SER A 7 2.36 24.80 -2.07
N GLU A 8 1.34 23.95 -1.99
CA GLU A 8 0.11 24.13 -2.75
C GLU A 8 -0.73 25.30 -2.20
N LYS A 9 -1.33 26.09 -3.09
CA LYS A 9 -2.19 27.24 -2.72
C LYS A 9 -3.43 26.83 -1.92
N SER A 10 -3.87 25.59 -2.09
CA SER A 10 -5.01 24.98 -1.39
C SER A 10 -4.67 24.54 0.04
N PHE A 11 -3.39 24.38 0.39
CA PHE A 11 -2.99 23.83 1.68
C PHE A 11 -3.49 24.65 2.89
N PRO A 12 -3.44 26.00 2.90
CA PRO A 12 -3.96 26.78 4.02
C PRO A 12 -5.43 26.46 4.33
N ALA A 13 -6.28 26.36 3.30
CA ALA A 13 -7.70 26.04 3.48
C ALA A 13 -7.92 24.60 3.98
N PHE A 14 -7.11 23.65 3.52
CA PHE A 14 -7.13 22.29 4.06
C PHE A 14 -6.70 22.26 5.53
N SER A 15 -5.66 23.01 5.90
CA SER A 15 -5.10 23.02 7.25
C SER A 15 -6.04 23.60 8.31
N GLU A 16 -7.10 24.30 7.93
CA GLU A 16 -8.15 24.75 8.85
C GLU A 16 -9.06 23.60 9.33
N LYS A 17 -9.07 22.46 8.62
CA LYS A 17 -9.92 21.29 8.91
C LYS A 17 -9.24 20.25 9.80
N VAL A 18 -7.93 20.36 9.96
CA VAL A 18 -7.09 19.38 10.66
C VAL A 18 -6.10 20.11 11.57
N VAL A 19 -5.39 19.37 12.42
CA VAL A 19 -4.23 19.90 13.15
C VAL A 19 -2.97 19.34 12.51
N PRO A 20 -2.22 20.12 11.71
CA PRO A 20 -0.98 19.64 11.12
C PRO A 20 0.05 19.34 12.22
N LEU A 21 0.57 18.12 12.22
CA LEU A 21 1.61 17.67 13.14
C LEU A 21 2.80 17.14 12.34
N LEU A 22 3.99 17.66 12.64
CA LEU A 22 5.24 17.16 12.07
C LEU A 22 6.03 16.43 13.15
N HIS A 23 6.20 15.12 12.96
CA HIS A 23 7.14 14.33 13.73
C HIS A 23 8.49 14.27 13.00
N ILE A 24 9.58 14.49 13.74
CA ILE A 24 10.96 14.34 13.24
C ILE A 24 11.65 13.25 14.05
N THR A 25 11.98 12.14 13.38
CA THR A 25 12.83 11.09 13.93
C THR A 25 14.29 11.52 13.85
N THR A 26 14.96 11.64 14.99
CA THR A 26 16.32 12.18 15.08
C THR A 26 17.41 11.13 15.26
N HIS A 27 17.05 9.90 15.63
CA HIS A 27 17.97 8.80 15.95
C HIS A 27 18.93 9.11 17.10
N ILE A 28 18.53 10.00 18.02
CA ILE A 28 19.28 10.31 19.23
C ILE A 28 18.81 9.37 20.34
N GLU A 29 19.73 8.54 20.84
CA GLU A 29 19.45 7.58 21.90
C GLU A 29 18.82 8.23 23.14
N GLY A 30 17.78 7.60 23.68
CA GLY A 30 17.06 8.08 24.87
C GLY A 30 16.14 9.28 24.64
N ARG A 31 16.02 9.78 23.40
CA ARG A 31 15.09 10.87 23.10
C ARG A 31 13.64 10.36 23.14
N PRO A 32 12.73 11.05 23.85
CA PRO A 32 11.31 10.68 23.85
C PRO A 32 10.73 10.70 22.43
N ASN A 33 9.89 9.70 22.13
CA ASN A 33 9.12 9.56 20.90
C ASN A 33 9.96 9.37 19.61
N ASP A 34 11.26 9.08 19.71
CA ASP A 34 12.10 8.88 18.52
C ASP A 34 11.68 7.63 17.71
N ASP A 35 10.94 6.71 18.32
CA ASP A 35 10.35 5.52 17.71
C ASP A 35 8.88 5.72 17.26
N LEU A 36 8.29 6.92 17.43
CA LEU A 36 6.88 7.19 17.14
C LEU A 36 6.51 6.86 15.69
N LEU A 37 7.39 7.14 14.72
CA LEU A 37 7.16 6.76 13.32
C LEU A 37 6.91 5.26 13.18
N ALA A 38 7.72 4.43 13.83
CA ALA A 38 7.58 2.98 13.79
C ALA A 38 6.34 2.50 14.56
N GLN A 39 6.04 3.12 15.70
CA GLN A 39 4.82 2.84 16.48
C GLN A 39 3.55 3.12 15.68
N MET A 40 3.55 4.18 14.86
CA MET A 40 2.45 4.55 13.96
C MET A 40 2.46 3.79 12.62
N GLY A 41 3.32 2.78 12.48
CA GLY A 41 3.40 1.93 11.30
C GLY A 41 4.09 2.57 10.08
N GLY A 42 4.72 3.74 10.25
CA GLY A 42 5.51 4.39 9.22
C GLY A 42 6.76 3.60 8.84
N ARG A 43 7.16 3.68 7.57
CA ARG A 43 8.23 2.85 6.99
C ARG A 43 9.36 3.66 6.36
N GLY A 44 9.20 4.98 6.25
CA GLY A 44 10.16 5.86 5.61
C GLY A 44 9.66 7.30 5.55
N PHE A 45 10.44 8.16 4.93
CA PHE A 45 10.06 9.56 4.72
C PHE A 45 9.75 9.79 3.23
N PRO A 46 8.66 10.51 2.89
CA PRO A 46 7.62 10.99 3.80
C PRO A 46 6.65 9.87 4.23
N SER A 47 6.11 9.96 5.44
CA SER A 47 4.96 9.16 5.90
C SER A 47 3.85 10.12 6.33
N LEU A 48 2.62 9.88 5.88
CA LEU A 48 1.46 10.72 6.17
C LEU A 48 0.36 9.88 6.81
N ARG A 49 -0.27 10.40 7.87
CA ARG A 49 -1.32 9.70 8.62
C ARG A 49 -2.36 10.69 9.10
N PHE A 50 -3.62 10.29 9.03
CA PHE A 50 -4.69 10.90 9.82
C PHE A 50 -4.79 10.14 11.14
N ILE A 51 -4.86 10.87 12.24
CA ILE A 51 -4.88 10.33 13.59
C ILE A 51 -5.98 11.04 14.37
N ASP A 52 -6.72 10.31 15.19
CA ASP A 52 -7.68 10.90 16.12
C ASP A 52 -7.02 11.51 17.36
N ALA A 53 -7.83 12.09 18.25
CA ALA A 53 -7.35 12.71 19.49
C ALA A 53 -6.74 11.70 20.48
N ASP A 54 -7.06 10.41 20.36
CA ASP A 54 -6.58 9.33 21.22
C ASP A 54 -5.30 8.68 20.68
N GLY A 55 -4.85 9.07 19.48
CA GLY A 55 -3.66 8.55 18.84
C GLY A 55 -3.90 7.36 17.92
N ASN A 56 -5.14 7.01 17.62
CA ASN A 56 -5.45 5.93 16.68
C ASN A 56 -5.33 6.42 15.23
N VAL A 57 -4.70 5.60 14.39
CA VAL A 57 -4.61 5.88 12.95
C VAL A 57 -5.98 5.68 12.29
N LEU A 58 -6.49 6.75 11.69
CA LEU A 58 -7.77 6.77 10.96
C LEU A 58 -7.61 6.43 9.47
N GLY A 59 -6.43 6.68 8.90
CA GLY A 59 -6.16 6.44 7.49
C GLY A 59 -4.82 7.00 7.01
N GLU A 60 -4.45 6.62 5.81
CA GLU A 60 -3.27 7.10 5.07
C GLU A 60 -3.75 7.65 3.73
N PRO A 61 -3.35 8.87 3.33
CA PRO A 61 -3.67 9.37 2.00
C PRO A 61 -2.95 8.57 0.91
N SER A 62 -3.61 8.39 -0.23
CA SER A 62 -3.06 7.66 -1.40
C SER A 62 -1.85 8.36 -2.03
N GLY A 63 -1.62 9.63 -1.71
CA GLY A 63 -0.47 10.35 -2.20
C GLY A 63 -0.16 11.61 -1.39
N HIS A 64 0.53 12.55 -2.04
CA HIS A 64 1.18 13.69 -1.40
C HIS A 64 0.66 15.05 -1.88
N SER A 65 -0.54 15.08 -2.47
CA SER A 65 -1.23 16.31 -2.86
C SER A 65 -2.34 16.70 -1.89
N VAL A 66 -2.71 17.98 -1.85
CA VAL A 66 -3.84 18.45 -1.04
C VAL A 66 -5.15 17.78 -1.46
N ALA A 67 -5.34 17.49 -2.74
CA ALA A 67 -6.53 16.81 -3.25
C ALA A 67 -6.68 15.39 -2.67
N GLU A 68 -5.57 14.66 -2.55
CA GLU A 68 -5.58 13.31 -1.93
C GLU A 68 -5.82 13.39 -0.43
N PHE A 69 -5.34 14.43 0.24
CA PHE A 69 -5.62 14.65 1.66
C PHE A 69 -7.11 14.94 1.89
N GLU A 70 -7.71 15.78 1.06
CA GLU A 70 -9.16 16.08 1.10
C GLU A 70 -10.00 14.83 0.85
N SER A 71 -9.64 14.02 -0.17
CA SER A 71 -10.34 12.77 -0.47
C SER A 71 -10.31 11.80 0.72
N THR A 72 -9.16 11.70 1.38
CA THR A 72 -8.98 10.85 2.56
C THR A 72 -9.81 11.37 3.74
N LEU A 73 -9.80 12.68 3.99
CA LEU A 73 -10.58 13.29 5.06
C LEU A 73 -12.09 13.08 4.85
N VAL A 74 -12.59 13.22 3.62
CA VAL A 74 -14.00 12.97 3.29
C VAL A 74 -14.37 11.52 3.60
N ALA A 75 -13.52 10.57 3.23
CA ALA A 75 -13.79 9.16 3.49
C ALA A 75 -13.71 8.80 4.98
N ILE A 76 -12.83 9.44 5.76
CA ILE A 76 -12.81 9.34 7.23
C ILE A 76 -14.12 9.86 7.83
N VAL A 77 -14.58 11.04 7.41
CA VAL A 77 -15.85 11.62 7.88
C VAL A 77 -17.02 10.69 7.56
N ASN A 78 -17.08 10.14 6.35
CA ASN A 78 -18.12 9.19 5.96
C ASN A 78 -18.11 7.91 6.83
N ILE A 79 -16.93 7.38 7.17
CA ILE A 79 -16.82 6.24 8.10
C ILE A 79 -17.38 6.61 9.47
N GLN A 80 -17.00 7.78 10.01
CA GLN A 80 -17.47 8.24 11.32
C GLN A 80 -18.98 8.49 11.36
N GLU A 81 -19.55 9.04 10.28
CA GLU A 81 -21.00 9.24 10.16
C GLU A 81 -21.76 7.91 10.12
N LEU A 82 -21.24 6.90 9.41
CA LEU A 82 -21.81 5.55 9.40
C LEU A 82 -21.75 4.91 10.79
N GLU A 83 -20.63 5.02 11.50
CA GLU A 83 -20.50 4.53 12.88
C GLU A 83 -21.52 5.20 13.82
N GLN A 84 -21.66 6.53 13.76
CA GLN A 84 -22.62 7.27 14.58
C GLN A 84 -24.07 6.87 14.31
N ARG A 85 -24.43 6.60 13.04
CA ARG A 85 -25.78 6.16 12.66
C ARG A 85 -26.08 4.74 13.15
N ILE A 86 -25.11 3.84 13.05
CA ILE A 86 -25.21 2.48 13.61
C ILE A 86 -25.38 2.55 15.14
N ASP A 87 -24.57 3.38 15.82
CA ASP A 87 -24.67 3.58 17.27
C ASP A 87 -26.01 4.21 17.70
N ALA A 88 -26.62 5.03 16.83
CA ALA A 88 -27.96 5.57 17.00
C ALA A 88 -29.09 4.54 16.73
N GLY A 89 -28.74 3.31 16.31
CA GLY A 89 -29.67 2.21 16.07
C GLY A 89 -30.23 2.14 14.66
N GLU A 90 -29.61 2.82 13.68
CA GLU A 90 -29.97 2.64 12.27
C GLU A 90 -29.47 1.27 11.77
N GLU A 91 -30.42 0.45 11.31
CA GLU A 91 -30.15 -0.90 10.79
C GLU A 91 -29.62 -0.87 9.34
N ASP A 92 -29.04 -1.98 8.89
CA ASP A 92 -28.58 -2.21 7.50
C ASP A 92 -27.41 -1.33 7.01
N LEU A 93 -26.61 -0.75 7.93
CA LEU A 93 -25.44 0.09 7.59
C LEU A 93 -24.09 -0.63 7.75
N GLU A 94 -24.06 -1.82 8.33
CA GLU A 94 -22.82 -2.54 8.65
C GLU A 94 -22.01 -2.93 7.41
N ASP A 95 -22.69 -3.28 6.32
CA ASP A 95 -22.05 -3.63 5.05
C ASP A 95 -21.44 -2.38 4.38
N ASP A 96 -22.11 -1.22 4.46
CA ASP A 96 -21.59 0.06 3.97
C ASP A 96 -20.38 0.53 4.77
N LEU A 97 -20.46 0.43 6.11
CA LEU A 97 -19.32 0.74 6.99
C LEU A 97 -18.13 -0.18 6.69
N PHE A 98 -18.39 -1.47 6.51
CA PHE A 98 -17.35 -2.42 6.15
C PHE A 98 -16.68 -2.07 4.82
N LEU A 99 -17.47 -1.76 3.78
CA LEU A 99 -16.95 -1.40 2.47
C LEU A 99 -16.14 -0.10 2.51
N ALA A 100 -16.62 0.91 3.25
CA ALA A 100 -15.90 2.17 3.44
C ALA A 100 -14.53 1.94 4.13
N LYS A 101 -14.50 1.13 5.19
CA LYS A 101 -13.25 0.77 5.88
C LYS A 101 -12.32 -0.12 5.04
N LEU A 102 -12.88 -1.00 4.21
CA LEU A 102 -12.11 -1.83 3.27
C LEU A 102 -11.42 -0.96 2.22
N ARG A 103 -12.12 0.00 1.62
CA ARG A 103 -11.56 0.98 0.67
C ARG A 103 -10.44 1.81 1.28
N MET A 104 -10.59 2.19 2.56
CA MET A 104 -9.58 2.93 3.31
C MET A 104 -8.37 2.06 3.73
N GLY A 105 -8.46 0.74 3.58
CA GLY A 105 -7.39 -0.19 3.96
C GLY A 105 -7.15 -0.29 5.48
N VAL A 106 -8.11 0.14 6.31
CA VAL A 106 -7.96 0.20 7.78
C VAL A 106 -8.44 -1.07 8.50
N ILE A 107 -8.87 -2.08 7.74
CA ILE A 107 -9.24 -3.39 8.29
C ILE A 107 -8.16 -4.44 8.02
N PRO A 108 -7.84 -5.32 8.99
CA PRO A 108 -6.89 -6.40 8.76
C PRO A 108 -7.39 -7.41 7.72
N PHE A 109 -6.50 -7.91 6.86
CA PHE A 109 -6.80 -8.90 5.82
C PHE A 109 -7.62 -10.10 6.32
N VAL A 110 -7.22 -10.68 7.45
CA VAL A 110 -7.87 -11.88 8.01
C VAL A 110 -9.34 -11.58 8.38
N PHE A 111 -9.60 -10.41 8.95
CA PHE A 111 -10.96 -9.98 9.28
C PHE A 111 -11.77 -9.70 8.01
N ALA A 112 -11.18 -8.94 7.07
CA ALA A 112 -11.82 -8.58 5.81
C ALA A 112 -12.23 -9.84 5.03
N LYS A 113 -11.31 -10.80 4.87
CA LYS A 113 -11.56 -12.07 4.18
C LYS A 113 -12.69 -12.88 4.81
N ALA A 114 -12.80 -12.89 6.14
CA ALA A 114 -13.87 -13.59 6.83
C ALA A 114 -15.23 -12.90 6.64
N LYS A 115 -15.25 -11.56 6.66
CA LYS A 115 -16.48 -10.77 6.58
C LYS A 115 -17.06 -10.70 5.16
N VAL A 116 -16.24 -10.71 4.11
CA VAL A 116 -16.71 -10.60 2.72
C VAL A 116 -17.73 -11.68 2.33
N ALA A 117 -17.58 -12.92 2.83
CA ALA A 117 -18.53 -13.99 2.57
C ALA A 117 -19.93 -13.76 3.17
N SER A 118 -20.06 -12.81 4.10
CA SER A 118 -21.32 -12.46 4.76
C SER A 118 -22.04 -11.26 4.15
N LEU A 119 -21.41 -10.56 3.19
CA LEU A 119 -22.01 -9.43 2.49
C LEU A 119 -23.11 -9.94 1.55
N LYS A 120 -24.34 -9.45 1.70
CA LYS A 120 -25.51 -9.99 0.99
C LYS A 120 -25.99 -9.12 -0.16
N ASN A 121 -25.72 -7.82 -0.10
CA ASN A 121 -26.37 -6.82 -0.94
C ASN A 121 -25.37 -6.03 -1.81
N LEU A 122 -24.40 -6.72 -2.42
CA LEU A 122 -23.43 -6.09 -3.31
C LEU A 122 -23.86 -6.19 -4.78
N SER A 123 -23.80 -5.06 -5.50
CA SER A 123 -23.86 -5.04 -6.96
C SER A 123 -22.70 -5.83 -7.58
N GLU A 124 -22.80 -6.22 -8.85
CA GLU A 124 -21.69 -6.90 -9.55
C GLU A 124 -20.41 -6.07 -9.55
N GLU A 125 -20.53 -4.74 -9.68
CA GLU A 125 -19.40 -3.80 -9.61
C GLU A 125 -18.78 -3.80 -8.22
N GLN A 126 -19.59 -3.74 -7.15
CA GLN A 126 -19.10 -3.80 -5.78
C GLN A 126 -18.47 -5.15 -5.45
N GLN A 127 -18.97 -6.25 -6.01
CA GLN A 127 -18.36 -7.57 -5.82
C GLN A 127 -16.97 -7.65 -6.45
N ALA A 128 -16.82 -7.13 -7.67
CA ALA A 128 -15.52 -7.04 -8.34
C ALA A 128 -14.55 -6.12 -7.58
N GLU A 129 -15.03 -4.97 -7.13
CA GLU A 129 -14.26 -4.05 -6.30
C GLU A 129 -13.78 -4.70 -5.00
N VAL A 130 -14.69 -5.33 -4.24
CA VAL A 130 -14.37 -6.03 -3.00
C VAL A 130 -13.36 -7.14 -3.25
N ALA A 131 -13.51 -7.93 -4.30
CA ALA A 131 -12.55 -8.98 -4.65
C ALA A 131 -11.15 -8.40 -4.86
N GLN A 132 -11.05 -7.28 -5.59
CA GLN A 132 -9.78 -6.62 -5.84
C GLN A 132 -9.18 -5.95 -4.58
N LEU A 133 -10.01 -5.32 -3.74
CA LEU A 133 -9.58 -4.74 -2.47
C LEU A 133 -9.03 -5.82 -1.54
N ILE A 134 -9.63 -7.01 -1.52
CA ILE A 134 -9.13 -8.15 -0.74
C ILE A 134 -7.77 -8.65 -1.26
N ILE A 135 -7.58 -8.70 -2.58
CA ILE A 135 -6.27 -9.03 -3.18
C ILE A 135 -5.22 -7.99 -2.75
N ASN A 136 -5.53 -6.70 -2.91
CA ASN A 136 -4.63 -5.62 -2.52
C ASN A 136 -4.28 -5.69 -1.02
N LEU A 137 -5.27 -5.97 -0.16
CA LEU A 137 -5.09 -6.09 1.27
C LEU A 137 -4.27 -7.34 1.67
N GLU A 138 -4.44 -8.47 0.97
CA GLU A 138 -3.58 -9.65 1.13
C GLU A 138 -2.13 -9.30 0.85
N VAL A 139 -1.87 -8.63 -0.28
CA VAL A 139 -0.51 -8.22 -0.67
C VAL A 139 0.08 -7.26 0.35
N THR A 140 -0.65 -6.22 0.78
CA THR A 140 -0.19 -5.28 1.82
C THR A 140 0.14 -6.00 3.13
N SER A 141 -0.69 -6.97 3.53
CA SER A 141 -0.46 -7.78 4.73
C SER A 141 0.81 -8.63 4.62
N LEU A 142 1.01 -9.31 3.48
CA LEU A 142 2.20 -10.12 3.19
C LEU A 142 3.48 -9.27 3.17
N LEU A 143 3.43 -8.10 2.55
CA LEU A 143 4.54 -7.14 2.53
C LEU A 143 4.90 -6.63 3.93
N GLY A 144 3.92 -6.50 4.83
CA GLY A 144 4.16 -6.16 6.23
C GLY A 144 4.99 -7.21 6.98
N GLY A 145 4.84 -8.50 6.61
CA GLY A 145 5.54 -9.63 7.23
C GLY A 145 6.92 -9.94 6.65
N ARG A 146 7.33 -9.32 5.53
CA ARG A 146 8.53 -9.72 4.76
C ARG A 146 9.89 -9.43 5.41
N LYS A 147 9.91 -8.84 6.62
CA LYS A 147 11.15 -8.43 7.31
C LYS A 147 11.99 -9.62 7.79
N THR A 148 11.38 -10.79 7.96
CA THR A 148 12.09 -12.04 8.27
C THR A 148 12.32 -12.88 7.01
N THR A 149 13.30 -13.79 7.04
CA THR A 149 13.55 -14.70 5.93
C THR A 149 12.33 -15.59 5.64
N GLU A 150 11.68 -16.11 6.67
CA GLU A 150 10.49 -16.93 6.57
C GLU A 150 9.32 -16.13 6.01
N GLY A 151 9.12 -14.89 6.47
CA GLY A 151 8.07 -14.00 5.99
C GLY A 151 8.28 -13.63 4.52
N PHE A 152 9.53 -13.36 4.11
CA PHE A 152 9.87 -13.12 2.71
C PHE A 152 9.55 -14.34 1.83
N GLN A 153 9.96 -15.53 2.24
CA GLN A 153 9.70 -16.77 1.50
C GLN A 153 8.20 -17.09 1.40
N TYR A 154 7.46 -16.91 2.50
CA TYR A 154 6.01 -17.09 2.51
C TYR A 154 5.31 -16.12 1.56
N ALA A 155 5.66 -14.83 1.60
CA ALA A 155 5.13 -13.83 0.67
C ALA A 155 5.47 -14.18 -0.79
N THR A 156 6.70 -14.61 -1.08
CA THR A 156 7.10 -15.06 -2.43
C THR A 156 6.21 -16.20 -2.92
N GLN A 157 5.99 -17.25 -2.12
CA GLN A 157 5.16 -18.39 -2.51
C GLN A 157 3.74 -17.94 -2.85
N ARG A 158 3.16 -17.07 -2.01
CA ARG A 158 1.82 -16.51 -2.24
C ARG A 158 1.76 -15.66 -3.50
N PHE A 159 2.76 -14.81 -3.77
CA PHE A 159 2.79 -13.97 -4.96
C PHE A 159 2.98 -14.77 -6.26
N LEU A 160 3.81 -15.81 -6.25
CA LEU A 160 3.94 -16.73 -7.38
C LEU A 160 2.63 -17.46 -7.68
N GLU A 161 1.89 -17.85 -6.64
CA GLU A 161 0.57 -18.45 -6.80
C GLU A 161 -0.42 -17.46 -7.42
N MET A 162 -0.48 -16.22 -6.91
CA MET A 162 -1.31 -15.15 -7.47
C MET A 162 -1.01 -14.89 -8.96
N MET A 163 0.26 -14.88 -9.35
CA MET A 163 0.64 -14.76 -10.76
C MET A 163 0.16 -15.94 -11.61
N ARG A 164 0.21 -17.16 -11.05
CA ARG A 164 -0.17 -18.38 -11.76
C ARG A 164 -1.68 -18.45 -12.02
N VAL A 165 -2.49 -17.90 -11.11
CA VAL A 165 -3.95 -17.86 -11.24
C VAL A 165 -4.49 -16.50 -11.69
N GLU A 166 -3.60 -15.58 -12.09
CA GLU A 166 -3.92 -14.25 -12.62
C GLU A 166 -4.73 -13.35 -11.67
N THR A 167 -4.58 -13.54 -10.35
CA THR A 167 -5.22 -12.72 -9.30
C THR A 167 -4.21 -11.71 -8.73
N MET A 168 -3.71 -10.81 -9.57
CA MET A 168 -2.69 -9.83 -9.17
C MET A 168 -3.32 -8.60 -8.49
N PRO A 169 -2.58 -7.92 -7.60
CA PRO A 169 -3.02 -6.62 -7.11
C PRO A 169 -3.10 -5.59 -8.24
N ILE A 170 -3.77 -4.47 -7.97
CA ILE A 170 -3.77 -3.28 -8.84
C ILE A 170 -3.46 -2.03 -8.03
N GLY A 171 -3.25 -0.91 -8.71
CA GLY A 171 -2.95 0.38 -8.08
C GLY A 171 -1.60 0.37 -7.38
N ASP A 172 -1.50 1.10 -6.27
CA ASP A 172 -0.22 1.45 -5.66
C ASP A 172 0.60 0.24 -5.18
N VAL A 173 -0.08 -0.83 -4.76
CA VAL A 173 0.59 -2.03 -4.22
C VAL A 173 1.13 -2.96 -5.33
N LEU A 174 0.78 -2.74 -6.60
CA LEU A 174 1.25 -3.54 -7.72
C LEU A 174 2.76 -3.42 -7.93
N GLY A 175 3.32 -2.22 -7.77
CA GLY A 175 4.75 -2.03 -7.92
C GLY A 175 5.56 -2.72 -6.83
N ASP A 176 5.09 -2.69 -5.57
CA ASP A 176 5.70 -3.43 -4.46
C ASP A 176 5.63 -4.96 -4.66
N PHE A 177 4.53 -5.45 -5.21
CA PHE A 177 4.37 -6.86 -5.60
C PHE A 177 5.44 -7.28 -6.61
N TRP A 178 5.62 -6.51 -7.68
CA TRP A 178 6.65 -6.80 -8.68
C TRP A 178 8.05 -6.68 -8.13
N TYR A 179 8.32 -5.65 -7.32
CA TYR A 179 9.62 -5.46 -6.69
C TYR A 179 10.01 -6.64 -5.80
N HIS A 180 9.06 -7.17 -5.00
CA HIS A 180 9.31 -8.35 -4.15
C HIS A 180 9.71 -9.58 -4.98
N LEU A 181 8.98 -9.85 -6.06
CA LEU A 181 9.28 -10.97 -6.94
C LEU A 181 10.60 -10.77 -7.70
N HIS A 182 10.92 -9.53 -8.08
CA HIS A 182 12.19 -9.19 -8.69
C HIS A 182 13.38 -9.49 -7.78
N GLN A 183 13.31 -9.08 -6.50
CA GLN A 183 14.34 -9.40 -5.51
C GLN A 183 14.49 -10.91 -5.30
N HIS A 184 13.39 -11.67 -5.35
CA HIS A 184 13.46 -13.13 -5.28
C HIS A 184 14.13 -13.72 -6.52
N ALA A 185 13.72 -13.30 -7.72
CA ALA A 185 14.25 -13.79 -8.98
C ALA A 185 15.76 -13.52 -9.11
N GLU A 186 16.22 -12.35 -8.71
CA GLU A 186 17.63 -11.99 -8.67
C GLU A 186 18.42 -12.97 -7.80
N LYS A 187 17.94 -13.24 -6.57
CA LYS A 187 18.60 -14.16 -5.63
C LYS A 187 18.62 -15.61 -6.10
N GLN A 188 17.62 -16.04 -6.87
CA GLN A 188 17.53 -17.39 -7.40
C GLN A 188 18.18 -17.54 -8.78
N GLU A 189 18.69 -16.44 -9.35
CA GLU A 189 19.15 -16.36 -10.73
C GLU A 189 18.08 -16.82 -11.75
N ASP A 190 16.78 -16.66 -11.41
CA ASP A 190 15.66 -17.02 -12.27
C ASP A 190 15.46 -15.94 -13.35
N ILE A 191 16.09 -16.16 -14.51
CA ILE A 191 16.07 -15.24 -15.65
C ILE A 191 14.65 -14.94 -16.13
N ALA A 192 13.75 -15.94 -16.10
CA ALA A 192 12.39 -15.79 -16.62
C ALA A 192 11.55 -14.92 -15.69
N LEU A 193 11.58 -15.22 -14.38
CA LEU A 193 10.87 -14.42 -13.38
C LEU A 193 11.47 -13.01 -13.29
N PHE A 194 12.80 -12.88 -13.36
CA PHE A 194 13.48 -11.59 -13.31
C PHE A 194 13.03 -10.68 -14.45
N ALA A 195 13.00 -11.21 -15.68
CA ALA A 195 12.54 -10.44 -16.84
C ALA A 195 11.07 -10.04 -16.72
N LYS A 196 10.21 -10.95 -16.25
CA LYS A 196 8.77 -10.69 -16.09
C LYS A 196 8.50 -9.64 -15.01
N SER A 197 9.14 -9.75 -13.85
CA SER A 197 8.96 -8.79 -12.76
C SER A 197 9.58 -7.43 -13.09
N LEU A 198 10.71 -7.39 -13.81
CA LEU A 198 11.31 -6.14 -14.29
C LEU A 198 10.37 -5.41 -15.25
N GLN A 199 9.73 -6.13 -16.18
CA GLN A 199 8.73 -5.53 -17.06
C GLN A 199 7.53 -5.01 -16.26
N GLY A 200 7.01 -5.79 -15.31
CA GLY A 200 5.92 -5.35 -14.44
C GLY A 200 6.27 -4.07 -13.66
N MET A 201 7.49 -3.95 -13.15
CA MET A 201 7.96 -2.71 -12.51
C MET A 201 8.06 -1.53 -13.49
N LYS A 202 8.50 -1.76 -14.74
CA LYS A 202 8.55 -0.71 -15.78
C LYS A 202 7.15 -0.25 -16.18
N ASP A 203 6.18 -1.14 -16.21
CA ASP A 203 4.79 -0.79 -16.52
C ASP A 203 4.19 0.11 -15.43
N VAL A 204 4.63 -0.04 -14.17
CA VAL A 204 4.19 0.80 -13.04
C VAL A 204 4.99 2.11 -12.93
N TYR A 205 6.32 2.05 -12.98
CA TYR A 205 7.20 3.17 -12.62
C TYR A 205 8.07 3.70 -13.77
N GLY A 206 7.96 3.14 -14.98
CA GLY A 206 8.86 3.42 -16.10
C GLY A 206 8.74 4.84 -16.67
N VAL A 207 7.67 5.55 -16.33
CA VAL A 207 7.43 6.94 -16.73
C VAL A 207 7.95 7.97 -15.71
N ASP A 208 8.39 7.52 -14.53
CA ASP A 208 8.82 8.41 -13.46
C ASP A 208 10.22 8.99 -13.75
N GLU A 209 10.38 10.31 -13.68
CA GLU A 209 11.60 11.02 -14.08
C GLU A 209 12.88 10.65 -13.27
N GLY A 210 12.76 9.82 -12.23
CA GLY A 210 13.87 9.35 -11.40
C GLY A 210 14.26 7.88 -11.56
N THR A 211 13.52 7.07 -12.32
CA THR A 211 13.67 5.60 -12.29
C THR A 211 14.49 5.04 -13.45
N SER A 212 14.79 5.84 -14.48
CA SER A 212 15.54 5.43 -15.68
C SER A 212 16.87 4.76 -15.35
N GLY A 213 17.70 5.40 -14.53
CA GLY A 213 19.00 4.85 -14.14
C GLY A 213 18.90 3.55 -13.34
N PHE A 214 17.81 3.32 -12.61
CA PHE A 214 17.55 2.02 -11.97
C PHE A 214 17.25 0.96 -13.03
N PHE A 215 16.33 1.24 -13.94
CA PHE A 215 15.93 0.28 -14.99
C PHE A 215 17.07 -0.05 -15.95
N ASP A 216 17.91 0.92 -16.30
CA ASP A 216 19.10 0.68 -17.12
C ASP A 216 20.07 -0.33 -16.46
N ARG A 217 20.26 -0.22 -15.14
CA ARG A 217 21.08 -1.19 -14.39
C ARG A 217 20.45 -2.58 -14.36
N GLN A 218 19.14 -2.66 -14.17
CA GLN A 218 18.44 -3.95 -14.13
C GLN A 218 18.42 -4.63 -15.51
N ASP A 219 18.29 -3.86 -16.60
CA ASP A 219 18.42 -4.40 -17.96
C ASP A 219 19.83 -4.92 -18.25
N ALA A 220 20.85 -4.19 -17.80
CA ALA A 220 22.24 -4.63 -17.91
C ALA A 220 22.48 -5.93 -17.12
N LEU A 221 21.91 -6.06 -15.92
CA LEU A 221 21.98 -7.27 -15.12
C LEU A 221 21.28 -8.45 -15.81
N LEU A 222 20.06 -8.27 -16.32
CA LEU A 222 19.35 -9.30 -17.07
C LEU A 222 20.15 -9.77 -18.29
N LYS A 223 20.80 -8.85 -19.01
CA LYS A 223 21.69 -9.18 -20.13
C LYS A 223 22.89 -10.01 -19.68
N ALA A 224 23.50 -9.66 -18.56
CA ALA A 224 24.62 -10.40 -17.99
C ALA A 224 24.21 -11.83 -17.60
N MET A 225 23.08 -11.99 -16.89
CA MET A 225 22.54 -13.31 -16.50
C MET A 225 22.30 -14.20 -17.72
N ARG A 226 21.69 -13.66 -18.78
CA ARG A 226 21.45 -14.38 -20.04
C ARG A 226 22.74 -14.81 -20.75
N ASN A 227 23.77 -13.97 -20.72
CA ASN A 227 25.05 -14.31 -21.32
C ASN A 227 25.78 -15.40 -20.54
N GLN A 228 25.71 -15.36 -19.20
CA GLN A 228 26.30 -16.37 -18.33
C GLN A 228 25.64 -17.74 -18.53
N ALA A 229 24.31 -17.79 -18.58
CA ALA A 229 23.58 -19.04 -18.86
C ALA A 229 23.98 -19.65 -20.21
N LYS A 230 24.06 -18.84 -21.28
CA LYS A 230 24.51 -19.29 -22.61
C LYS A 230 25.95 -19.80 -22.66
N ALA A 231 26.80 -19.35 -21.75
CA ALA A 231 28.20 -19.80 -21.68
C ALA A 231 28.37 -21.08 -20.86
N ALA A 232 27.34 -21.50 -20.11
CA ALA A 232 27.32 -22.71 -19.31
C ALA A 232 26.71 -23.92 -20.06
N ASP A 233 25.97 -23.66 -21.14
CA ASP A 233 25.44 -24.65 -22.09
C ASP A 233 26.47 -25.01 -23.19
#